data_AF-A0A2R5L6Y8-F1
#
_entry.id   AF-A0A2R5L6Y8-F1
#
_cell.length_a   1.000
_cell.length_b   1.000
_cell.length_c   1.000
_cell.angle_alpha   90.00
_cell.angle_beta   90.00
_cell.angle_gamma   90.00
#
_symmetry.space_group_name_H-M   'P 1'
#
loop_
_entity.id
_entity.type
_entity.pdbx_description
1 polymer ?
#
loop_
_entity_poly.entity_id
_entity_poly.type
_entity_poly.pdbx_seq_one_letter_code
_entity_poly.pdbx_strand_id
1 'polypeptide(L)'
;QRCVHDPVPCPRLSYPDRTNDSLIDFKDFKLVLNTKPCTDEATVLVLVHSAANHFKERDSIRSSWSAGSGWLKNLSLRVVFFLADVEDASLQALIEHENHFYGDTVQGNFVDSYHNLTYKHIMALRWATTYCPTVPRVIKMDDDIFVHVFNLAKALELTEGMGTGWIACYVQRQMPVVRSPGSKW
;
A
#
# COMPACT_ATOMS: atom_id res chain seq x y z
N GLN A 1 -21.52 -14.94 -3.65
CA GLN A 1 -20.51 -15.84 -3.05
C GLN A 1 -20.44 -17.23 -3.67
N ARG A 2 -21.38 -17.69 -4.51
CA ARG A 2 -21.27 -19.01 -5.17
C ARG A 2 -20.12 -19.10 -6.18
N CYS A 3 -19.75 -17.99 -6.81
CA CYS A 3 -18.87 -17.98 -7.99
C CYS A 3 -17.36 -18.16 -7.74
N VAL A 4 -16.85 -18.08 -6.50
CA VAL A 4 -15.40 -18.23 -6.24
C VAL A 4 -14.95 -19.70 -6.35
N HIS A 5 -15.88 -20.64 -6.18
CA HIS A 5 -15.66 -22.08 -6.31
C HIS A 5 -16.40 -22.68 -7.52
N ASP A 6 -17.05 -21.84 -8.32
CA ASP A 6 -17.82 -22.25 -9.49
C ASP A 6 -16.93 -22.15 -10.73
N PRO A 7 -17.00 -23.09 -11.70
CA PRO A 7 -16.33 -22.94 -12.99
C PRO A 7 -16.75 -21.68 -13.77
N VAL A 8 -17.87 -21.04 -13.40
CA VAL A 8 -18.33 -19.78 -13.99
C VAL A 8 -17.59 -18.60 -13.36
N PRO A 9 -16.92 -17.73 -14.15
CA PRO A 9 -16.26 -16.53 -13.65
C PRO A 9 -17.22 -15.67 -12.82
N CYS A 10 -16.76 -15.18 -11.68
CA CYS A 10 -17.57 -14.23 -10.89
C CYS A 10 -17.97 -13.02 -11.75
N PRO A 11 -19.21 -12.52 -11.62
CA PRO A 11 -19.62 -11.28 -12.25
C PRO A 11 -18.63 -10.18 -11.89
N ARG A 12 -18.18 -9.40 -12.89
CA ARG A 12 -17.37 -8.22 -12.61
C ARG A 12 -18.21 -7.24 -11.79
N LEU A 13 -17.65 -6.79 -10.67
CA LEU A 13 -18.25 -5.70 -9.90
C LEU A 13 -18.30 -4.44 -10.79
N SER A 14 -19.48 -3.85 -10.91
CA SER A 14 -19.70 -2.60 -11.63
C SER A 14 -20.05 -1.51 -10.64
N TYR A 15 -19.43 -0.35 -10.81
CA TYR A 15 -19.68 0.85 -10.00
C TYR A 15 -20.17 1.94 -10.96
N PRO A 16 -21.49 1.97 -11.28
CA PRO A 16 -22.03 2.83 -12.34
C PRO A 16 -21.88 4.33 -12.03
N ASP A 17 -21.85 4.70 -10.75
CA ASP A 17 -21.71 6.09 -10.29
C ASP A 17 -20.25 6.49 -9.99
N ARG A 18 -19.27 5.66 -10.41
CA ARG A 18 -17.86 5.93 -10.13
C ARG A 18 -17.40 7.16 -10.89
N THR A 19 -16.97 8.18 -10.16
CA THR A 19 -16.32 9.37 -10.72
C THR A 19 -14.80 9.26 -10.61
N ASN A 20 -14.06 10.18 -11.24
CA ASN A 20 -12.63 10.32 -11.01
C ASN A 20 -12.31 10.61 -9.54
N ASP A 21 -13.22 11.22 -8.77
CA ASP A 21 -12.99 11.56 -7.36
C ASP A 21 -13.54 10.49 -6.41
N SER A 22 -13.85 9.30 -6.92
CA SER A 22 -14.32 8.18 -6.11
C SER A 22 -13.20 7.15 -5.86
N LEU A 23 -13.18 6.57 -4.66
CA LEU A 23 -12.46 5.33 -4.35
C LEU A 23 -13.47 4.19 -4.23
N ILE A 24 -13.64 3.43 -5.32
CA ILE A 24 -14.75 2.47 -5.46
C ILE A 24 -16.10 3.19 -5.31
N ASP A 25 -16.73 3.04 -4.15
CA ASP A 25 -18.03 3.54 -3.72
C ASP A 25 -17.89 4.68 -2.68
N PHE A 26 -16.69 4.93 -2.17
CA PHE A 26 -16.39 6.11 -1.38
C PHE A 26 -16.32 7.34 -2.29
N LYS A 27 -17.29 8.25 -2.11
CA LYS A 27 -17.42 9.51 -2.86
C LYS A 27 -16.56 10.60 -2.24
N ASP A 28 -16.26 11.63 -3.02
CA ASP A 28 -15.53 12.83 -2.58
C ASP A 28 -14.17 12.51 -1.93
N PHE A 29 -13.45 11.56 -2.52
CA PHE A 29 -12.12 11.19 -2.09
C PHE A 29 -11.13 12.32 -2.34
N LYS A 30 -10.33 12.62 -1.32
CA LYS A 30 -9.20 13.55 -1.40
C LYS A 30 -8.01 13.04 -0.59
N LEU A 31 -6.83 13.45 -1.03
CA LEU A 31 -5.61 13.32 -0.25
C LEU A 31 -5.54 14.47 0.76
N VAL A 32 -5.44 14.13 2.04
CA VAL A 32 -5.19 15.05 3.15
C VAL A 32 -3.71 15.43 3.16
N LEU A 33 -2.84 14.43 3.07
CA LEU A 33 -1.40 14.59 2.90
C LEU A 33 -0.95 13.87 1.64
N ASN A 34 0.01 14.46 0.94
CA ASN A 34 0.58 13.89 -0.26
C ASN A 34 2.10 14.10 -0.29
N THR A 35 2.84 13.01 -0.47
CA THR A 35 4.28 13.05 -0.74
C THR A 35 4.56 13.43 -2.20
N LYS A 36 5.80 13.83 -2.47
CA LYS A 36 6.27 14.14 -3.82
C LYS A 36 6.12 12.93 -4.76
N PRO A 37 5.97 13.12 -6.07
CA PRO A 37 6.04 12.03 -7.03
C PRO A 37 7.37 11.25 -6.99
N CYS A 38 7.37 10.05 -7.57
CA CYS A 38 8.62 9.31 -7.82
C CYS A 38 9.51 10.06 -8.82
N THR A 39 10.82 9.95 -8.64
CA THR A 39 11.83 10.26 -9.67
C THR A 39 12.13 8.98 -10.45
N ASP A 40 12.75 9.11 -11.63
CA ASP A 40 13.12 7.97 -12.49
C ASP A 40 14.23 7.07 -11.91
N GLU A 41 14.65 7.31 -10.67
CA GLU A 41 15.71 6.58 -9.96
C GLU A 41 15.17 5.40 -9.12
N ALA A 42 13.85 5.33 -8.88
CA ALA A 42 13.25 4.29 -8.05
C ALA A 42 12.99 3.00 -8.83
N THR A 43 13.63 1.91 -8.42
CA THR A 43 13.45 0.59 -9.06
C THR A 43 12.30 -0.22 -8.48
N VAL A 44 11.90 0.09 -7.24
CA VAL A 44 10.82 -0.58 -6.52
C VAL A 44 10.09 0.45 -5.65
N LEU A 45 8.77 0.52 -5.79
CA LEU A 45 7.92 1.30 -4.90
C LEU A 45 7.32 0.37 -3.85
N VAL A 46 7.50 0.71 -2.58
CA VAL A 46 6.97 -0.04 -1.44
C VAL A 46 5.83 0.75 -0.82
N LEU A 47 4.62 0.20 -0.93
CA LEU A 47 3.39 0.72 -0.35
C LEU A 47 3.20 0.10 1.03
N VAL A 48 3.48 0.87 2.08
CA VAL A 48 3.33 0.41 3.47
C VAL A 48 1.99 0.91 4.00
N HIS A 49 1.08 0.01 4.34
CA HIS A 49 -0.09 0.37 5.12
C HIS A 49 0.32 0.58 6.57
N SER A 50 -0.01 1.73 7.14
CA SER A 50 0.28 2.04 8.54
C SER A 50 -0.93 2.68 9.20
N ALA A 51 -1.07 2.46 10.51
CA ALA A 51 -2.05 3.20 11.30
C ALA A 51 -1.48 4.57 11.68
N ALA A 52 -2.35 5.56 11.83
CA ALA A 52 -1.92 6.94 12.08
C ALA A 52 -0.97 7.09 13.30
N ASN A 53 -1.25 6.36 14.38
CA ASN A 53 -0.46 6.37 15.62
C ASN A 53 0.77 5.45 15.62
N HIS A 54 1.05 4.72 14.53
CA HIS A 54 2.19 3.80 14.41
C HIS A 54 3.51 4.51 14.02
N PHE A 55 3.85 5.60 14.73
CA PHE A 55 5.06 6.38 14.45
C PHE A 55 6.33 5.55 14.62
N LYS A 56 6.36 4.65 15.61
CA LYS A 56 7.55 3.83 15.94
C LYS A 56 7.80 2.75 14.89
N GLU A 57 6.74 2.18 14.35
CA GLU A 57 6.78 1.15 13.31
C GLU A 57 7.32 1.76 12.02
N ARG A 58 6.79 2.94 11.64
CA ARG A 58 7.31 3.71 10.50
C ARG A 58 8.78 4.07 10.68
N ASP A 59 9.16 4.61 11.84
CA ASP A 59 10.57 4.95 12.13
C ASP A 59 11.49 3.72 12.16
N SER A 60 10.99 2.58 12.64
CA SER A 60 11.72 1.30 12.62
C SER A 60 11.99 0.82 11.20
N ILE A 61 11.01 0.96 10.29
CA ILE A 61 11.23 0.66 8.87
C ILE A 61 12.29 1.60 8.30
N ARG A 62 12.12 2.92 8.49
CA ARG A 62 13.05 3.97 8.01
C ARG A 62 14.48 3.72 8.44
N SER A 63 14.69 3.36 9.70
CA SER A 63 16.01 3.18 10.32
C SER A 63 16.61 1.78 10.14
N SER A 64 15.89 0.84 9.52
CA SER A 64 16.35 -0.55 9.33
C SER A 64 16.52 -0.92 7.85
N TRP A 65 15.67 -1.80 7.34
CA TRP A 65 15.82 -2.42 6.03
C TRP A 65 15.60 -1.43 4.89
N SER A 66 14.80 -0.36 5.07
CA SER A 66 14.61 0.63 4.01
C SER A 66 15.80 1.58 3.87
N ALA A 67 16.50 1.93 4.96
CA ALA A 67 17.74 2.70 4.87
C ALA A 67 18.87 1.90 4.17
N GLY A 68 18.91 0.58 4.40
CA GLY A 68 19.96 -0.29 3.88
C GLY A 68 19.92 -0.57 2.37
N SER A 69 18.84 -0.22 1.66
CA SER A 69 18.73 -0.56 0.22
C SER A 69 19.75 0.19 -0.64
N GLY A 70 20.15 1.41 -0.27
CA GLY A 70 21.12 2.21 -1.03
C GLY A 70 22.51 1.58 -1.13
N TRP A 71 22.85 0.61 -0.28
CA TRP A 71 24.11 -0.13 -0.35
C TRP A 71 24.08 -1.30 -1.34
N LEU A 72 22.90 -1.70 -1.79
CA LEU A 72 22.73 -2.76 -2.78
C LEU A 72 22.75 -2.15 -4.17
N LYS A 73 23.78 -2.50 -4.97
CA LYS A 73 23.83 -2.15 -6.39
C LYS A 73 22.54 -2.64 -7.05
N ASN A 74 21.87 -1.76 -7.78
CA ASN A 74 20.62 -2.00 -8.52
C ASN A 74 19.34 -2.22 -7.70
N LEU A 75 19.32 -1.89 -6.40
CA LEU A 75 18.08 -1.86 -5.61
C LEU A 75 17.85 -0.47 -5.00
N SER A 76 17.02 0.33 -5.66
CA SER A 76 16.50 1.59 -5.14
C SER A 76 15.06 1.39 -4.68
N LEU A 77 14.86 1.37 -3.36
CA LEU A 77 13.54 1.30 -2.74
C LEU A 77 13.03 2.70 -2.48
N ARG A 78 11.80 2.98 -2.92
CA ARG A 78 11.03 4.11 -2.42
C ARG A 78 9.92 3.61 -1.52
N VAL A 79 10.01 3.92 -0.23
CA VAL A 79 8.98 3.56 0.75
C VAL A 79 8.00 4.72 0.90
N VAL A 80 6.71 4.44 0.84
CA VAL A 80 5.63 5.41 1.08
C VAL A 80 4.64 4.81 2.07
N PHE A 81 4.32 5.57 3.11
CA PHE A 81 3.36 5.18 4.14
C PHE A 81 1.96 5.70 3.80
N PHE A 82 0.98 4.79 3.82
CA PHE A 82 -0.42 5.09 3.52
C PHE A 82 -1.24 5.04 4.80
N LEU A 83 -1.78 6.20 5.18
CA LEU A 83 -2.57 6.42 6.37
C LEU A 83 -4.02 6.77 6.00
N ALA A 84 -4.91 6.62 6.97
CA ALA A 84 -6.27 7.14 6.90
C ALA A 84 -6.41 8.42 7.73
N ASP A 85 -7.57 9.06 7.64
CA ASP A 85 -7.88 10.28 8.37
C ASP A 85 -8.01 10.01 9.87
N VAL A 86 -7.76 11.03 10.68
CA VAL A 86 -7.94 10.99 12.14
C VAL A 86 -8.76 12.17 12.62
N GLU A 87 -9.69 11.91 13.53
CA GLU A 87 -10.52 12.97 14.12
C GLU A 87 -9.75 13.76 15.20
N ASP A 88 -8.74 13.15 15.82
CA ASP A 88 -7.91 13.80 16.84
C ASP A 88 -6.93 14.78 16.18
N ALA A 89 -7.21 16.07 16.37
CA ALA A 89 -6.38 17.17 15.86
C ALA A 89 -4.94 17.15 16.40
N SER A 90 -4.72 16.66 17.63
CA SER A 90 -3.37 16.54 18.19
C SER A 90 -2.59 15.44 17.49
N LEU A 91 -3.25 14.30 17.20
CA LEU A 91 -2.66 13.23 16.42
C LEU A 91 -2.38 13.69 14.98
N GLN A 92 -3.31 14.41 14.35
CA GLN A 92 -3.11 14.97 13.01
C GLN A 92 -1.90 15.90 12.96
N ALA A 93 -1.73 16.79 13.94
CA ALA A 93 -0.57 17.68 14.03
C ALA A 93 0.76 16.90 14.15
N LEU A 94 0.77 15.76 14.85
CA LEU A 94 1.96 14.90 14.94
C LEU A 94 2.27 14.22 13.60
N ILE A 95 1.26 13.78 12.85
CA ILE A 95 1.43 13.20 11.50
C ILE A 95 1.95 14.25 10.53
N GLU A 96 1.41 15.47 10.58
CA GLU A 96 1.87 16.59 9.76
C GLU A 96 3.33 16.96 10.07
N HIS A 97 3.69 16.97 11.35
CA HIS A 97 5.07 17.16 11.79
C HIS A 97 5.96 16.03 11.25
N GLU A 98 5.63 14.76 11.45
CA GLU A 98 6.37 13.63 10.87
C GLU A 98 6.54 13.76 9.36
N ASN A 99 5.47 14.04 8.62
CA ASN A 99 5.51 14.20 7.18
C ASN A 99 6.33 15.42 6.74
N HIS A 100 6.41 16.48 7.56
CA HIS A 100 7.31 17.60 7.29
C HIS A 100 8.79 17.18 7.30
N PHE A 101 9.19 16.29 8.21
CA PHE A 101 10.58 15.81 8.30
C PHE A 101 10.91 14.75 7.24
N TYR A 102 10.06 13.74 7.06
CA TYR A 102 10.36 12.60 6.20
C TYR A 102 9.80 12.73 4.79
N GLY A 103 8.67 13.42 4.64
CA GLY A 103 8.04 13.66 3.34
C GLY A 103 7.66 12.38 2.60
N ASP A 104 7.30 11.30 3.30
CA ASP A 104 7.05 9.96 2.75
C ASP A 104 5.63 9.44 3.04
N THR A 105 4.71 10.33 3.44
CA THR A 105 3.36 9.98 3.86
C THR A 105 2.30 10.40 2.84
N VAL A 106 1.33 9.51 2.61
CA VAL A 106 0.09 9.77 1.87
C VAL A 106 -1.08 9.45 2.81
N GLN A 107 -1.99 10.41 2.97
CA GLN A 107 -3.15 10.26 3.85
C GLN A 107 -4.43 10.51 3.07
N GLY A 108 -5.39 9.59 3.18
CA GLY A 108 -6.73 9.73 2.59
C GLY A 108 -7.77 10.19 3.60
N ASN A 109 -8.83 10.85 3.14
CA ASN A 109 -9.91 11.39 3.98
C ASN A 109 -10.97 10.37 4.45
N PHE A 110 -10.62 9.09 4.53
CA PHE A 110 -11.52 8.04 5.01
C PHE A 110 -11.08 7.55 6.39
N VAL A 111 -12.03 7.03 7.17
CA VAL A 111 -11.78 6.54 8.53
C VAL A 111 -10.92 5.28 8.51
N ASP A 112 -9.90 5.23 9.36
CA ASP A 112 -9.10 4.02 9.55
C ASP A 112 -9.93 2.96 10.27
N SER A 113 -10.29 1.90 9.56
CA SER A 113 -10.93 0.74 10.14
C SER A 113 -10.55 -0.49 9.35
N TYR A 114 -10.66 -1.65 10.00
CA TYR A 114 -10.36 -2.92 9.35
C TYR A 114 -11.20 -3.12 8.07
N HIS A 115 -12.48 -2.73 8.10
CA HIS A 115 -13.36 -2.78 6.93
C HIS A 115 -12.94 -1.81 5.82
N ASN A 116 -12.27 -0.70 6.17
CA ASN A 116 -11.84 0.33 5.24
C ASN A 116 -10.41 0.11 4.70
N LEU A 117 -9.74 -0.98 5.06
CA LEU A 117 -8.42 -1.32 4.51
C LEU A 117 -8.44 -1.44 2.97
N THR A 118 -9.58 -1.78 2.38
CA THR A 118 -9.77 -1.77 0.92
C THR A 118 -9.62 -0.36 0.34
N TYR A 119 -10.18 0.68 0.97
CA TYR A 119 -9.99 2.06 0.53
C TYR A 119 -8.53 2.49 0.63
N LYS A 120 -7.87 2.13 1.74
CA LYS A 120 -6.42 2.36 1.92
C LYS A 120 -5.60 1.71 0.81
N HIS A 121 -5.91 0.47 0.45
CA HIS A 121 -5.20 -0.24 -0.62
C HIS A 121 -5.41 0.39 -2.00
N ILE A 122 -6.65 0.74 -2.32
CA ILE A 122 -6.97 1.30 -3.64
C ILE A 122 -6.46 2.72 -3.77
N MET A 123 -6.48 3.50 -2.69
CA MET A 123 -5.74 4.76 -2.61
C MET A 123 -4.27 4.54 -2.94
N ALA A 124 -3.62 3.55 -2.32
CA ALA A 124 -2.20 3.30 -2.52
C ALA A 124 -1.88 2.91 -3.98
N LEU A 125 -2.68 2.04 -4.59
CA LEU A 125 -2.54 1.68 -6.01
C LEU A 125 -2.80 2.87 -6.94
N ARG A 126 -3.86 3.65 -6.68
CA ARG A 126 -4.17 4.86 -7.44
C ARG A 126 -3.02 5.86 -7.36
N TRP A 127 -2.50 6.09 -6.16
CA TRP A 127 -1.37 6.97 -5.93
C TRP A 127 -0.13 6.48 -6.70
N ALA A 128 0.20 5.20 -6.62
CA ALA A 128 1.31 4.61 -7.35
C ALA A 128 1.20 4.84 -8.87
N THR A 129 0.03 4.59 -9.45
CA THR A 129 -0.18 4.79 -10.90
C THR A 129 -0.18 6.26 -11.33
N THR A 130 -0.53 7.18 -10.42
CA THR A 130 -0.65 8.62 -10.72
C THR A 130 0.68 9.35 -10.51
N TYR A 131 1.39 9.03 -9.43
CA TYR A 131 2.59 9.75 -8.97
C TYR A 131 3.89 8.97 -9.22
N CYS A 132 3.81 7.69 -9.58
CA CYS A 132 4.96 6.83 -9.85
C CYS A 132 4.75 5.92 -11.09
N PRO A 133 4.30 6.46 -12.25
CA PRO A 133 3.91 5.64 -13.39
C PRO A 133 5.06 4.86 -14.05
N THR A 134 6.30 5.30 -13.84
CA THR A 134 7.50 4.70 -14.46
C THR A 134 8.15 3.62 -13.59
N VAL A 135 7.70 3.45 -12.34
CA VAL A 135 8.30 2.46 -11.44
C VAL A 135 7.89 1.05 -11.90
N PRO A 136 8.86 0.15 -12.17
CA PRO A 136 8.56 -1.13 -12.80
C PRO A 136 7.91 -2.14 -11.85
N ARG A 137 8.11 -1.98 -10.53
CA ARG A 137 7.72 -2.96 -9.52
C ARG A 137 7.13 -2.29 -8.30
N VAL A 138 6.01 -2.82 -7.82
CA VAL A 138 5.31 -2.35 -6.62
C VAL A 138 5.22 -3.49 -5.62
N ILE A 139 5.55 -3.22 -4.36
CA ILE A 139 5.39 -4.15 -3.25
C ILE A 139 4.41 -3.55 -2.27
N LYS A 140 3.35 -4.28 -1.90
CA LYS A 140 2.50 -3.93 -0.76
C LYS A 140 2.98 -4.66 0.49
N MET A 141 3.03 -3.97 1.61
CA MET A 141 3.24 -4.57 2.94
C MET A 141 2.52 -3.79 4.04
N ASP A 142 2.48 -4.37 5.23
CA ASP A 142 2.02 -3.73 6.46
C ASP A 142 3.25 -3.25 7.25
N ASP A 143 3.06 -2.36 8.23
CA ASP A 143 4.14 -1.72 8.99
C ASP A 143 4.77 -2.61 10.09
N ASP A 144 4.22 -3.80 10.32
CA ASP A 144 4.72 -4.82 11.23
C ASP A 144 5.57 -5.91 10.54
N ILE A 145 5.95 -5.70 9.27
CA ILE A 145 6.71 -6.65 8.47
C ILE A 145 8.19 -6.26 8.38
N PHE A 146 9.07 -7.24 8.61
CA PHE A 146 10.50 -7.12 8.35
C PHE A 146 10.88 -7.71 6.98
N VAL A 147 11.76 -7.03 6.25
CA VAL A 147 12.26 -7.47 4.94
C VAL A 147 13.75 -7.75 4.97
N HIS A 148 14.14 -8.97 4.59
CA HIS A 148 15.54 -9.30 4.36
C HIS A 148 15.99 -8.81 2.98
N VAL A 149 16.56 -7.61 2.92
CA VAL A 149 16.88 -6.88 1.66
C VAL A 149 17.70 -7.68 0.64
N PHE A 150 18.66 -8.50 1.08
CA PHE A 150 19.45 -9.34 0.17
C PHE A 150 18.63 -10.44 -0.51
N ASN A 151 17.66 -11.00 0.23
CA ASN A 151 16.78 -12.04 -0.32
C ASN A 151 15.74 -11.39 -1.23
N LEU A 152 15.29 -10.18 -0.90
CA LEU A 152 14.44 -9.39 -1.78
C LEU A 152 15.14 -9.10 -3.11
N ALA A 153 16.39 -8.61 -3.08
CA ALA A 153 17.16 -8.33 -4.29
C ALA A 153 17.26 -9.58 -5.19
N LYS A 154 17.67 -10.72 -4.61
CA LYS A 154 17.74 -11.99 -5.33
C LYS A 154 16.38 -12.44 -5.89
N ALA A 155 15.31 -12.28 -5.13
CA ALA A 155 13.96 -12.64 -5.59
C ALA A 155 13.52 -11.76 -6.77
N LEU A 156 13.85 -10.46 -6.73
CA LEU A 156 13.54 -9.52 -7.81
C LEU A 156 14.32 -9.84 -9.09
N GLU A 157 15.59 -10.25 -8.97
CA GLU A 157 16.41 -10.72 -10.11
C GLU A 157 15.79 -11.98 -10.76
N LEU A 158 15.29 -12.92 -9.96
CA LEU A 158 14.62 -14.13 -10.49
C LEU A 158 13.32 -13.83 -11.25
N THR A 159 12.74 -12.65 -11.06
CA THR A 159 11.55 -12.21 -11.79
C THR A 159 11.88 -11.48 -13.09
N GLU A 160 13.16 -11.20 -13.35
CA GLU A 160 13.58 -10.59 -14.61
C GLU A 160 13.24 -11.52 -15.78
N GLY A 161 12.56 -10.98 -16.79
CA GLY A 161 12.09 -11.75 -17.94
C GLY A 161 10.73 -12.42 -17.79
N MET A 162 10.07 -12.36 -16.62
CA MET A 162 8.69 -12.88 -16.46
C MET A 162 7.61 -12.08 -17.22
N GLY A 163 7.98 -10.98 -17.89
CA GLY A 163 7.04 -10.08 -18.56
C GLY A 163 6.23 -9.23 -17.57
N THR A 164 5.19 -8.56 -18.06
CA THR A 164 4.28 -7.74 -17.24
C THR A 164 3.03 -8.52 -16.84
N GLY A 165 2.35 -8.10 -15.76
CA GLY A 165 1.04 -8.64 -15.38
C GLY A 165 1.06 -9.84 -14.43
N TRP A 166 2.19 -10.13 -13.79
CA TRP A 166 2.26 -11.13 -12.72
C TRP A 166 2.15 -10.48 -11.33
N ILE A 167 1.68 -11.26 -10.36
CA ILE A 167 1.65 -10.93 -8.94
C ILE A 167 2.23 -12.13 -8.19
N ALA A 168 3.15 -11.89 -7.26
CA ALA A 168 3.74 -12.92 -6.42
C ALA A 168 3.43 -12.66 -4.96
N CYS A 169 2.97 -13.69 -4.25
CA CYS A 169 2.71 -13.67 -2.80
C CYS A 169 2.59 -15.11 -2.28
N TYR A 170 2.37 -15.26 -0.96
CA TYR A 170 1.92 -16.52 -0.40
C TYR A 170 0.45 -16.76 -0.79
N VAL A 171 0.24 -17.48 -1.90
CA VAL A 171 -1.10 -17.69 -2.47
C VAL A 171 -1.88 -18.67 -1.60
N GLN A 172 -2.86 -18.16 -0.87
CA GLN A 172 -3.83 -19.00 -0.17
C GLN A 172 -4.97 -19.38 -1.14
N ARG A 173 -5.15 -20.67 -1.38
CA ARG A 173 -6.19 -21.19 -2.29
C ARG A 173 -7.36 -21.74 -1.49
N GLN A 174 -8.57 -21.54 -2.02
CA GLN A 174 -9.81 -22.09 -1.46
C GLN A 174 -10.10 -21.68 0.00
N MET A 175 -9.65 -20.49 0.40
CA MET A 175 -9.93 -19.98 1.75
C MET A 175 -11.43 -19.71 1.92
N PRO A 176 -12.11 -20.32 2.91
CA PRO A 176 -13.50 -20.04 3.19
C PRO A 176 -13.65 -18.66 3.81
N VAL A 177 -14.79 -18.01 3.54
CA VAL A 177 -15.14 -16.75 4.22
C VAL A 177 -15.50 -17.08 5.66
N VAL A 178 -14.76 -16.50 6.60
CA VAL A 178 -15.06 -16.60 8.02
C VAL A 178 -16.26 -15.69 8.31
N ARG A 179 -17.24 -16.19 9.06
CA ARG A 179 -18.49 -15.46 9.38
C ARG A 179 -18.75 -15.34 10.87
N SER A 180 -17.78 -15.72 11.69
CA SER A 180 -17.91 -15.62 13.14
C SER A 180 -17.92 -14.14 13.53
N PRO A 181 -18.90 -13.65 14.30
CA PRO A 181 -18.98 -12.24 14.69
C PRO A 181 -17.77 -11.72 15.48
N GLY A 182 -17.03 -12.61 16.16
CA GLY A 182 -15.80 -12.27 16.87
C GLY A 182 -14.53 -12.37 16.02
N SER A 183 -14.66 -12.77 14.76
CA SER A 183 -13.55 -12.85 13.83
C SER A 183 -13.23 -11.46 13.28
N LYS A 184 -11.95 -11.13 13.17
CA LYS A 184 -11.52 -9.99 12.36
C LYS A 184 -11.68 -10.25 10.86
N TRP A 185 -11.85 -11.49 10.44
CA TRP A 185 -11.99 -11.94 9.04
C TRP A 185 -13.39 -12.40 8.72
#